data_AF-A0ABD1H7M6-F1
#
_entry.id   AF-A0ABD1H7M6-F1
#
_cell.length_a   1.000
_cell.length_b   1.000
_cell.length_c   1.000
_cell.angle_alpha   90.00
_cell.angle_beta   90.00
_cell.angle_gamma   90.00
#
_symmetry.space_group_name_H-M   'P 1'
#
loop_
_entity.id
_entity.type
_entity.pdbx_description
1 polymer ?
#
loop_
_entity_poly.entity_id
_entity_poly.type
_entity_poly.pdbx_seq_one_letter_code
_entity_poly.pdbx_strand_id
1 'polypeptide(L)'
;MKLAVVVFSILVVLGTGVDAQRLYGCWGGCYNKCFIDGRNTMTKSQKLACEYSCLNTCIPSTPTDYAYYCRRGCSLKRCRQLVTDGAKLEECFGRCTDLCSESVVAP
;
A
#
# COMPACT_ATOMS: atom_id res chain seq x y z
N MET A 1 -9.13 4.19 28.92
CA MET A 1 -9.59 4.34 27.52
C MET A 1 -8.48 4.73 26.54
N LYS A 2 -7.71 5.81 26.76
CA LYS A 2 -6.68 6.25 25.78
C LYS A 2 -5.62 5.20 25.45
N LEU A 3 -5.11 4.47 26.45
CA LEU A 3 -4.10 3.43 26.26
C LEU A 3 -4.63 2.25 25.44
N ALA A 4 -5.85 1.79 25.73
CA ALA A 4 -6.47 0.66 25.04
C ALA A 4 -6.74 0.96 23.56
N VAL A 5 -7.15 2.19 23.23
CA VAL A 5 -7.35 2.62 21.83
C VAL A 5 -6.01 2.68 21.08
N VAL A 6 -4.95 3.15 21.72
CA VAL A 6 -3.60 3.18 21.12
C VAL A 6 -3.08 1.76 20.88
N VAL A 7 -3.21 0.87 21.87
CA VAL A 7 -2.80 -0.53 21.76
C VAL A 7 -3.61 -1.26 20.68
N PHE A 8 -4.92 -1.06 20.62
CA PHE A 8 -5.78 -1.64 19.58
C PHE A 8 -5.42 -1.12 18.18
N SER A 9 -5.10 0.17 18.04
CA SER A 9 -4.65 0.74 16.77
C SER A 9 -3.31 0.16 16.32
N ILE A 10 -2.36 -0.03 17.25
CA ILE A 10 -1.06 -0.67 16.97
C ILE A 10 -1.27 -2.13 16.54
N LEU A 11 -2.13 -2.87 17.25
CA LEU A 11 -2.45 -4.26 16.91
C LEU A 11 -3.16 -4.40 15.56
N VAL A 12 -4.03 -3.44 15.19
CA VAL A 12 -4.65 -3.39 13.86
C VAL A 12 -3.61 -3.11 12.77
N VAL A 13 -2.67 -2.19 13.00
CA VAL A 13 -1.58 -1.91 12.04
C VAL A 13 -0.65 -3.11 11.87
N LEU A 14 -0.32 -3.81 12.96
CA LEU A 14 0.50 -5.01 12.92
C LEU A 14 -0.24 -6.23 12.34
N GLY A 15 -1.54 -6.36 12.62
CA GLY A 15 -2.38 -7.49 12.20
C GLY A 15 -2.92 -7.40 10.78
N THR A 16 -3.00 -6.19 10.21
CA THR A 16 -3.48 -5.99 8.82
C THR A 16 -2.43 -6.31 7.76
N GLY A 17 -1.23 -6.79 8.15
CA GLY A 17 -0.17 -7.12 7.20
C GLY A 17 0.05 -6.00 6.19
N VAL A 18 -0.18 -4.76 6.61
CA VAL A 18 0.06 -3.61 5.76
C VAL A 18 1.56 -3.59 5.66
N ASP A 19 2.07 -4.10 4.56
CA ASP A 19 3.43 -3.93 4.11
C ASP A 19 3.61 -2.44 3.75
N ALA A 20 3.38 -1.59 4.74
CA ALA A 20 3.63 -0.17 4.74
C ALA A 20 5.13 0.03 4.51
N GLN A 21 5.96 -0.93 4.95
CA GLN A 21 7.35 -1.03 4.57
C GLN A 21 7.54 -1.19 3.06
N ARG A 22 6.77 -2.06 2.36
CA ARG A 22 6.78 -2.07 0.89
C ARG A 22 6.31 -0.77 0.28
N LEU A 23 5.13 -0.23 0.63
CA LEU A 23 4.60 0.96 -0.05
C LEU A 23 5.44 2.23 0.23
N TYR A 24 5.75 2.45 1.50
CA TYR A 24 6.57 3.56 1.96
C TYR A 24 8.03 3.35 1.55
N GLY A 25 8.55 2.12 1.54
CA GLY A 25 9.88 1.82 1.02
C GLY A 25 9.98 2.04 -0.48
N CYS A 26 8.94 1.69 -1.23
CA CYS A 26 8.93 1.81 -2.68
C CYS A 26 8.81 3.27 -3.12
N TRP A 27 7.80 4.00 -2.64
CA TRP A 27 7.64 5.41 -3.01
C TRP A 27 8.45 6.32 -2.08
N GLY A 28 8.02 6.46 -0.83
CA GLY A 28 8.62 7.42 0.11
C GLY A 28 10.13 7.25 0.36
N GLY A 29 10.60 6.00 0.46
CA GLY A 29 11.99 5.64 0.71
C GLY A 29 12.87 5.85 -0.51
N CYS A 30 12.44 5.36 -1.68
CA CYS A 30 13.16 5.55 -2.94
C CYS A 30 13.27 7.03 -3.33
N TYR A 31 12.16 7.78 -3.26
CA TYR A 31 12.18 9.22 -3.54
C TYR A 31 13.04 9.99 -2.54
N ASN A 32 12.97 9.66 -1.25
CA ASN A 32 13.85 10.29 -0.27
C ASN A 32 15.32 10.02 -0.56
N LYS A 33 15.68 8.80 -0.98
CA LYS A 33 17.04 8.49 -1.40
C LYS A 33 17.47 9.35 -2.58
N CYS A 34 16.67 9.41 -3.65
CA CYS A 34 16.95 10.27 -4.80
C CYS A 34 17.03 11.76 -4.43
N PHE A 35 16.28 12.21 -3.43
CA PHE A 35 16.31 13.58 -2.96
C PHE A 35 17.53 13.89 -2.09
N ILE A 36 17.87 13.01 -1.13
CA ILE A 36 19.01 13.15 -0.23
C ILE A 36 20.32 13.04 -1.02
N ASP A 37 20.47 11.97 -1.81
CA ASP A 37 21.63 11.77 -2.68
C ASP A 37 21.64 12.79 -3.84
N GLY A 38 20.48 13.28 -4.25
CA GLY A 38 20.36 14.26 -5.32
C GLY A 38 20.75 15.69 -4.95
N ARG A 39 20.95 16.02 -3.66
CA ARG A 39 21.28 17.40 -3.24
C ARG A 39 22.68 17.83 -3.64
N ASN A 40 23.66 16.93 -3.59
CA ASN A 40 25.08 17.29 -3.79
C ASN A 40 25.82 16.34 -4.75
N THR A 41 25.25 15.17 -5.06
CA THR A 41 25.95 14.10 -5.77
C THR A 41 25.38 13.76 -7.14
N MET A 42 24.25 14.37 -7.54
CA MET A 42 23.62 14.11 -8.83
C MET A 42 23.40 15.39 -9.63
N THR A 43 23.65 15.31 -10.92
CA THR A 43 23.15 16.28 -11.89
C THR A 43 21.61 16.20 -11.98
N LYS A 44 20.97 17.23 -12.54
CA LYS A 44 19.51 17.27 -12.72
C LYS A 44 18.99 16.05 -13.50
N SER A 45 19.72 15.60 -14.53
CA SER A 45 19.37 14.43 -15.34
C SER A 45 19.49 13.12 -14.56
N GLN A 46 20.54 12.96 -13.75
CA GLN A 46 20.70 11.79 -12.88
C GLN A 46 19.61 11.72 -11.79
N LYS A 47 19.24 12.88 -11.23
CA LYS A 47 18.14 12.96 -10.27
C LYS A 47 16.81 12.54 -10.91
N LEU A 48 16.51 13.04 -12.10
CA LEU A 48 15.31 12.65 -12.85
C LEU A 48 15.31 11.15 -13.16
N ALA A 49 16.45 10.59 -13.59
CA ALA A 49 16.58 9.16 -13.84
C ALA A 49 16.36 8.30 -12.57
N CYS A 50 16.85 8.77 -11.41
CA CYS A 50 16.61 8.13 -10.13
C CYS A 50 15.11 8.11 -9.78
N GLU A 51 14.44 9.26 -9.91
CA GLU A 51 13.00 9.41 -9.67
C GLU A 51 12.17 8.51 -10.61
N TYR A 52 12.55 8.41 -11.89
CA TYR A 52 11.92 7.50 -12.84
C TYR A 52 12.16 6.02 -12.52
N SER A 53 13.34 5.66 -12.05
CA SER A 53 13.62 4.29 -11.60
C SER A 53 12.74 3.89 -10.41
N CYS A 54 12.47 4.84 -9.50
CA CYS A 54 11.52 4.62 -8.40
C CYS A 54 10.11 4.36 -8.92
N LEU A 55 9.65 5.13 -9.92
CA LEU A 55 8.34 4.88 -10.56
C LEU A 55 8.26 3.45 -11.11
N ASN A 56 9.22 3.06 -11.95
CA ASN A 56 9.18 1.76 -12.63
C ASN A 56 9.26 0.56 -11.68
N THR A 57 9.94 0.70 -10.55
CA THR A 57 10.08 -0.39 -9.58
C THR A 57 8.84 -0.51 -8.69
N CYS A 58 8.02 0.54 -8.63
CA CYS A 58 6.91 0.66 -7.69
C CYS A 58 5.52 0.66 -8.34
N ILE A 59 5.48 0.57 -9.67
CA ILE A 59 4.28 0.29 -10.43
C ILE A 59 3.98 -1.21 -10.33
N PRO A 60 2.75 -1.60 -9.94
CA PRO A 60 2.31 -2.99 -9.98
C PRO A 60 2.52 -3.53 -11.40
N SER A 61 3.26 -4.64 -11.53
CA SER A 61 3.60 -5.20 -12.85
C SER A 61 3.19 -6.65 -13.00
N THR A 62 2.85 -7.32 -11.89
CA THR A 62 2.35 -8.69 -11.91
C THR A 62 0.86 -8.75 -11.61
N PRO A 63 0.14 -9.76 -12.12
CA PRO A 63 -1.25 -10.02 -11.75
C PRO A 63 -1.49 -10.04 -10.23
N THR A 64 -0.56 -10.62 -9.47
CA THR A 64 -0.62 -10.69 -8.01
C THR A 64 -0.48 -9.30 -7.38
N ASP A 65 0.38 -8.43 -7.93
CA ASP A 65 0.48 -7.04 -7.46
C ASP A 65 -0.82 -6.30 -7.72
N TYR A 66 -1.42 -6.43 -8.91
CA TYR A 66 -2.71 -5.80 -9.22
C TYR A 66 -3.81 -6.25 -8.26
N ALA A 67 -3.93 -7.56 -7.99
CA ALA A 67 -4.89 -8.08 -7.01
C ALA A 67 -4.64 -7.51 -5.60
N TYR A 68 -3.38 -7.35 -5.20
CA TYR A 68 -3.04 -6.75 -3.90
C TYR A 68 -3.50 -5.29 -3.80
N TYR A 69 -3.16 -4.46 -4.78
CA TYR A 69 -3.53 -3.04 -4.78
C TYR A 69 -5.04 -2.84 -4.95
N CYS A 70 -5.70 -3.67 -5.76
CA CYS A 70 -7.14 -3.70 -5.87
C CYS A 70 -7.81 -3.99 -4.52
N ARG A 71 -7.39 -5.06 -3.82
CA ARG A 71 -7.97 -5.44 -2.52
C ARG A 71 -7.84 -4.32 -1.50
N ARG A 72 -6.67 -3.67 -1.46
CA ARG A 72 -6.42 -2.54 -0.57
C ARG A 72 -7.31 -1.34 -0.92
N GLY A 73 -7.39 -0.96 -2.18
CA GLY A 73 -8.24 0.15 -2.63
C GLY A 73 -9.72 -0.10 -2.35
N CYS A 74 -10.19 -1.32 -2.63
CA CYS A 74 -11.56 -1.76 -2.31
C CYS A 74 -11.85 -1.65 -0.81
N SER A 75 -10.96 -2.20 0.02
CA SER A 75 -11.10 -2.22 1.47
C SER A 75 -11.17 -0.81 2.08
N LEU A 76 -10.27 0.08 1.65
CA LEU A 76 -10.24 1.47 2.11
C LEU A 76 -11.50 2.25 1.70
N LYS A 77 -12.02 1.99 0.49
CA LYS A 77 -13.20 2.68 -0.03
C LYS A 77 -14.50 2.17 0.58
N ARG A 78 -14.62 0.85 0.78
CA ARG A 78 -15.89 0.19 1.11
C ARG A 78 -16.01 -0.25 2.56
N CYS A 79 -14.91 -0.71 3.16
CA CYS A 79 -14.97 -1.34 4.48
C CYS A 79 -14.68 -0.38 5.63
N ARG A 80 -14.20 0.85 5.35
CA ARG A 80 -13.86 1.86 6.37
C ARG A 80 -15.00 2.17 7.34
N GLN A 81 -16.25 2.14 6.89
CA GLN A 81 -17.41 2.45 7.73
C GLN A 81 -17.77 1.29 8.70
N LEU A 82 -17.17 0.11 8.52
CA LEU A 82 -17.49 -1.11 9.25
C LEU A 82 -16.49 -1.43 10.37
N VAL A 83 -15.53 -0.54 10.64
CA VAL A 83 -14.41 -0.79 11.58
C VAL A 83 -14.83 -1.13 13.01
N THR A 84 -16.06 -0.81 13.40
CA THR A 84 -16.62 -1.12 14.72
C THR A 84 -17.36 -2.46 14.79
N ASP A 85 -17.63 -3.10 13.65
CA ASP A 85 -18.33 -4.38 13.55
C ASP A 85 -17.42 -5.40 12.87
N GLY A 86 -16.71 -6.18 13.67
CA GLY A 86 -15.67 -7.09 13.19
C GLY A 86 -16.19 -8.12 12.18
N ALA A 87 -17.39 -8.66 12.38
CA ALA A 87 -17.96 -9.67 11.49
C ALA A 87 -18.28 -9.08 10.12
N LYS A 88 -18.91 -7.88 10.08
CA LYS A 88 -19.17 -7.19 8.82
C LYS A 88 -17.90 -6.70 8.14
N LEU A 89 -16.89 -6.32 8.92
CA LEU A 89 -15.60 -5.89 8.41
C LEU A 89 -14.89 -7.05 7.69
N GLU A 90 -14.88 -8.23 8.30
CA GLU A 90 -14.30 -9.44 7.73
C GLU A 90 -15.04 -9.87 6.45
N GLU A 91 -16.37 -9.88 6.47
CA GLU A 91 -17.18 -10.14 5.27
C GLU A 91 -16.85 -9.17 4.14
N CYS A 92 -16.69 -7.87 4.46
CA CYS A 92 -16.34 -6.86 3.48
C CYS A 92 -14.95 -7.09 2.86
N PHE A 93 -13.95 -7.51 3.65
CA PHE A 93 -12.64 -7.88 3.14
C PHE A 93 -12.69 -9.13 2.23
N GLY A 94 -13.53 -10.11 2.57
CA GLY A 94 -13.80 -11.28 1.72
C GLY A 94 -14.32 -10.85 0.35
N ARG A 95 -15.38 -10.02 0.31
CA ARG A 95 -15.96 -9.51 -0.95
C ARG A 95 -14.95 -8.72 -1.79
N CYS A 96 -14.07 -7.95 -1.14
CA CYS A 96 -13.00 -7.25 -1.84
C CYS A 96 -11.94 -8.22 -2.42
N THR A 97 -11.73 -9.38 -1.79
CA THR A 97 -10.85 -10.43 -2.32
C THR A 97 -11.44 -11.06 -3.57
N ASP A 98 -12.73 -11.38 -3.56
CA ASP A 98 -13.42 -11.98 -4.71
C ASP A 98 -13.39 -11.03 -5.93
N LEU A 99 -13.81 -9.77 -5.75
CA LEU A 99 -13.78 -8.72 -6.77
C LEU A 99 -12.41 -8.55 -7.43
N CYS A 100 -11.36 -8.63 -6.62
CA CYS A 100 -10.00 -8.35 -7.05
C CYS A 100 -9.25 -9.59 -7.55
N SER A 101 -9.83 -10.77 -7.37
CA SER A 101 -9.36 -12.02 -7.99
C SER A 101 -9.94 -12.17 -9.39
N GLU A 102 -11.19 -11.75 -9.58
CA GLU A 102 -11.90 -11.80 -10.87
C GLU A 102 -11.31 -10.81 -11.90
N SER A 103 -10.82 -9.66 -11.45
CA SER A 103 -10.14 -8.65 -12.29
C SER A 103 -8.73 -9.06 -12.75
N VAL A 104 -8.21 -10.19 -12.27
CA VAL A 104 -6.97 -10.82 -12.77
C VAL A 104 -7.24 -11.88 -13.84
N VAL A 105 -8.49 -12.37 -13.94
CA VAL A 105 -8.90 -13.46 -14.84
C VAL A 105 -9.51 -12.95 -16.14
N ALA A 106 -9.96 -11.69 -16.21
CA ALA A 106 -10.48 -11.09 -17.42
C ALA A 106 -9.32 -10.65 -18.36
N PRO A 107 -9.29 -11.10 -19.64
CA PRO A 107 -8.30 -10.71 -20.64
C PRO A 107 -8.41 -9.23 -21.05
#